data_AF-A0A352WSJ4-F1
#
_entry.id   AF-A0A352WSJ4-F1
#
_cell.length_a   1.000
_cell.length_b   1.000
_cell.length_c   1.000
_cell.angle_alpha   90.00
_cell.angle_beta   90.00
_cell.angle_gamma   90.00
#
_symmetry.space_group_name_H-M   'P 1'
#
loop_
_entity.id
_entity.type
_entity.pdbx_description
1 polymer ?
#
loop_
_entity_poly.entity_id
_entity_poly.type
_entity_poly.pdbx_seq_one_letter_code
_entity_poly.pdbx_strand_id
1 'polypeptide(L)' 'MYDIIVLGGGPAGYNAAERASHGGLKTLLIEER' A
#
# COMPACT_ATOMS: atom_id res chain seq x y z
N MET A 1 -12.32 6.54 1.78
CA MET A 1 -11.46 7.49 1.04
C MET A 1 -10.03 7.18 1.41
N TYR A 2 -9.17 6.95 0.42
CA TYR A 2 -7.76 6.58 0.58
C TYR A 2 -6.91 7.65 -0.10
N ASP A 3 -5.74 7.91 0.46
CA ASP A 3 -4.77 8.85 -0.11
C ASP A 3 -3.89 8.16 -1.15
N ILE A 4 -3.65 6.85 -0.98
CA ILE A 4 -2.87 6.03 -1.91
C ILE A 4 -3.45 4.61 -2.01
N ILE A 5 -3.41 4.06 -3.23
CA ILE A 5 -3.75 2.67 -3.52
C ILE A 5 -2.53 2.01 -4.17
N VAL A 6 -2.06 0.92 -3.57
CA VAL A 6 -0.95 0.09 -4.06
C VAL A 6 -1.53 -1.17 -4.70
N LEU A 7 -1.18 -1.43 -5.96
CA LEU A 7 -1.62 -2.61 -6.71
C LEU A 7 -0.47 -3.62 -6.80
N GLY A 8 -0.67 -4.81 -6.24
CA GLY A 8 0.28 -5.93 -6.24
C GLY A 8 0.91 -6.21 -4.87
N GLY A 9 0.76 -7.44 -4.37
CA GLY A 9 1.28 -7.94 -3.09
C GLY A 9 2.71 -8.48 -3.13
N GLY A 10 3.55 -8.01 -4.06
CA GLY A 10 4.97 -8.38 -4.08
C GLY A 10 5.78 -7.70 -2.98
N PRO A 11 7.06 -8.06 -2.77
CA PRO A 11 7.93 -7.42 -1.79
C PRO A 11 8.00 -5.90 -1.93
N ALA A 12 7.93 -5.38 -3.15
CA ALA A 12 7.89 -3.94 -3.41
C ALA A 12 6.55 -3.31 -3.01
N GLY A 13 5.41 -3.98 -3.28
CA GLY A 13 4.08 -3.48 -2.95
C GLY A 13 3.84 -3.40 -1.45
N TYR A 14 4.19 -4.46 -0.71
CA TYR A 14 4.14 -4.45 0.75
C TYR A 14 5.04 -3.36 1.36
N ASN A 15 6.28 -3.24 0.89
CA ASN A 15 7.21 -2.20 1.34
C ASN A 15 6.70 -0.78 1.06
N ALA A 16 6.04 -0.57 -0.08
CA ALA A 16 5.46 0.71 -0.46
C ALA A 16 4.24 1.06 0.42
N ALA A 17 3.34 0.10 0.62
CA ALA A 17 2.16 0.27 1.46
C ALA A 17 2.52 0.53 2.93
N GLU A 18 3.52 -0.19 3.45
CA GLU A 18 4.02 -0.04 4.82
C GLU A 18 4.66 1.34 5.05
N ARG A 19 5.56 1.78 4.15
CA ARG A 19 6.17 3.12 4.23
C ARG A 19 5.14 4.24 4.10
N ALA A 20 4.18 4.11 3.18
CA ALA A 20 3.13 5.11 3.00
C ALA A 20 2.23 5.22 4.25
N SER A 21 1.89 4.09 4.87
CA SER A 21 1.11 4.04 6.11
C SER A 21 1.89 4.64 7.29
N HIS A 22 3.18 4.31 7.43
CA HIS A 22 4.06 4.93 8.44
C HIS A 22 4.22 6.44 8.25
N GLY A 23 4.12 6.93 7.01
CA GLY A 23 4.09 8.36 6.68
C GLY A 23 2.75 9.06 6.99
N GLY A 24 1.75 8.34 7.50
CA GLY A 24 0.44 8.88 7.90
C GLY A 24 -0.61 8.91 6.78
N LEU A 25 -0.33 8.30 5.63
CA LEU A 25 -1.31 8.21 4.53
C LEU A 25 -2.30 7.08 4.77
N LYS A 26 -3.59 7.33 4.51
CA LYS A 26 -4.59 6.25 4.41
C LYS A 26 -4.30 5.42 3.16
N THR A 27 -3.62 4.31 3.39
CA THR A 27 -3.11 3.43 2.33
C THR A 27 -4.00 2.21 2.18
N LEU A 28 -4.34 1.86 0.94
CA LEU A 28 -4.96 0.58 0.58
C LEU A 28 -3.97 -0.23 -0.26
N LEU A 29 -3.71 -1.48 0.10
CA LEU A 29 -3.02 -2.44 -0.76
C LEU A 29 -4.06 -3.42 -1.30
N ILE A 30 -4.04 -3.66 -2.61
CA ILE A 30 -4.87 -4.67 -3.28
C ILE A 30 -3.94 -5.64 -4.00
N GLU A 31 -4.13 -6.93 -3.75
CA GLU A 31 -3.48 -8.00 -4.50
C GLU A 31 -4.51 -8.97 -5.09
N GLU A 32 -4.09 -9.72 -6.12
CA GLU A 32 -4.98 -10.58 -6.92
C GLU A 32 -5.35 -11.90 -6.21
N ARG A 33 -4.70 -12.25 -5.10
CA ARG A 33 -4.89 -13.54 -4.41
C ARG A 33 -5.31 -13.39 -2.96
#